data_AF-A0A957SLW8-F1
#
_entry.id   AF-A0A957SLW8-F1
#
_cell.length_a   1.000
_cell.length_b   1.000
_cell.length_c   1.000
_cell.angle_alpha   90.00
_cell.angle_beta   90.00
_cell.angle_gamma   90.00
#
_symmetry.space_group_name_H-M   'P 1'
#
loop_
_entity.id
_entity.type
_entity.pdbx_description
1 polymer ?
#
loop_
_entity_poly.entity_id
_entity_poly.type
_entity_poly.pdbx_seq_one_letter_code
_entity_poly.pdbx_strand_id
1 'polypeptide(L)'
;MRQIEHVVVLFLENRSFDNLLGWLYADQNNQPAHNIPPRPTPVYEGLESGKYFNARGDGSGARVEVARATTGWPPVNNPFMVPTPEPGEQFENITRQIFGAAEPAPGQAANMSGFLADYATLADPAIAAQIMQCYSPEQVPVISHLARNFAVCDHWFASAPCQTWPNRSFVHCGSSDGYINNDIYEPYGIDTIFNVLQEQGISWGVFSDTIYTPALTRIQFDHLWRFEGNFKSFEQFQALCRAPANA
;
A
#
# COMPACT_ATOMS: atom_id res chain seq x y z
N MET A 1 11.40 -3.78 -24.47
CA MET A 1 11.34 -2.47 -23.77
C MET A 1 11.56 -1.25 -24.67
N ARG A 2 11.98 -1.37 -25.94
CA ARG A 2 12.20 -0.21 -26.85
C ARG A 2 10.96 0.64 -27.21
N GLN A 3 9.80 0.39 -26.61
CA GLN A 3 8.54 1.08 -26.87
C GLN A 3 8.07 1.94 -25.69
N ILE A 4 8.79 1.91 -24.55
CA ILE A 4 8.44 2.69 -23.36
C ILE A 4 9.47 3.82 -23.23
N GLU A 5 9.01 5.05 -23.43
CA GLU A 5 9.83 6.26 -23.31
C GLU A 5 9.61 6.96 -21.96
N HIS A 6 8.42 6.79 -21.37
CA HIS A 6 8.05 7.40 -20.09
C HIS A 6 7.54 6.35 -19.11
N VAL A 7 8.01 6.44 -17.87
CA VAL A 7 7.51 5.65 -16.74
C VAL A 7 6.96 6.62 -15.71
N VAL A 8 5.68 6.49 -15.41
CA VAL A 8 5.00 7.27 -14.37
C VAL A 8 4.64 6.33 -13.22
N VAL A 9 5.11 6.65 -12.02
CA VAL A 9 4.82 5.89 -10.80
C VAL A 9 3.90 6.72 -9.92
N LEU A 10 2.63 6.31 -9.82
CA LEU A 10 1.70 6.86 -8.83
C LEU A 10 1.92 6.13 -7.50
N PHE A 11 2.50 6.84 -6.54
CA PHE A 11 2.76 6.30 -5.21
C PHE A 11 1.57 6.60 -4.29
N LEU A 12 0.79 5.57 -3.96
CA LEU A 12 -0.34 5.65 -3.03
C LEU A 12 0.10 5.28 -1.61
N GLU A 13 -0.76 5.55 -0.62
CA GLU A 13 -0.45 5.33 0.80
C GLU A 13 -1.54 4.53 1.53
N ASN A 14 -1.05 3.69 2.44
CA ASN A 14 -1.69 2.97 3.54
C ASN A 14 -2.93 2.14 3.24
N ARG A 15 -2.89 1.34 2.17
CA ARG A 15 -3.95 0.37 1.86
C ARG A 15 -3.38 -0.99 1.43
N SER A 16 -3.94 -2.07 1.96
CA SER A 16 -3.58 -3.44 1.56
C SER A 16 -4.26 -3.85 0.25
N PHE A 17 -3.74 -4.90 -0.38
CA PHE A 17 -4.35 -5.51 -1.56
C PHE A 17 -5.79 -5.92 -1.31
N ASP A 18 -6.05 -6.68 -0.24
CA ASP A 18 -7.39 -7.14 0.12
C ASP A 18 -8.35 -5.97 0.34
N ASN A 19 -7.85 -4.89 0.96
CA ASN A 19 -8.68 -3.73 1.27
C ASN A 19 -9.21 -3.02 0.01
N LEU A 20 -8.42 -2.91 -1.07
CA LEU A 20 -8.83 -2.21 -2.30
C LEU A 20 -9.33 -3.15 -3.40
N LEU A 21 -8.73 -4.32 -3.53
CA LEU A 21 -8.86 -5.19 -4.69
C LEU A 21 -9.25 -6.63 -4.31
N GLY A 22 -9.37 -6.96 -3.02
CA GLY A 22 -9.72 -8.31 -2.57
C GLY A 22 -11.04 -8.81 -3.16
N TRP A 23 -12.04 -7.92 -3.29
CA TRP A 23 -13.36 -8.27 -3.84
C TRP A 23 -13.50 -8.07 -5.36
N LEU A 24 -12.41 -7.75 -6.09
CA LEU A 24 -12.46 -7.31 -7.50
C LEU A 24 -13.18 -8.29 -8.45
N TYR A 25 -12.94 -9.58 -8.27
CA TYR A 25 -13.49 -10.68 -9.09
C TYR A 25 -14.33 -11.67 -8.27
N ALA A 26 -14.78 -11.28 -7.07
CA ALA A 26 -15.50 -12.19 -6.18
C ALA A 26 -16.80 -12.74 -6.79
N ASP A 27 -17.53 -11.91 -7.56
CA ASP A 27 -18.75 -12.33 -8.25
C ASP A 27 -18.46 -13.20 -9.51
N GLN A 28 -17.18 -13.42 -9.83
CA GLN A 28 -16.68 -14.26 -10.91
C GLN A 28 -15.83 -15.42 -10.35
N ASN A 29 -16.08 -15.82 -9.10
CA ASN A 29 -15.33 -16.88 -8.42
C ASN A 29 -13.80 -16.67 -8.43
N ASN A 30 -13.36 -15.40 -8.36
CA ASN A 30 -11.96 -15.00 -8.47
C ASN A 30 -11.27 -15.50 -9.76
N GLN A 31 -11.99 -15.49 -10.88
CA GLN A 31 -11.47 -15.84 -12.20
C GLN A 31 -11.42 -14.60 -13.09
N PRO A 32 -10.26 -13.94 -13.23
CA PRO A 32 -10.12 -12.81 -14.14
C PRO A 32 -10.18 -13.30 -15.59
N ALA A 33 -10.50 -12.41 -16.53
CA ALA A 33 -10.54 -12.76 -17.95
C ALA A 33 -9.18 -13.27 -18.47
N HIS A 34 -8.09 -12.75 -17.92
CA HIS A 34 -6.73 -13.06 -18.33
C HIS A 34 -5.77 -13.11 -17.14
N ASN A 35 -4.87 -14.09 -17.13
CA ASN A 35 -3.66 -14.08 -16.30
C ASN A 35 -2.43 -13.99 -17.20
N ILE A 36 -1.36 -13.36 -16.68
CA ILE A 36 -0.06 -13.29 -17.35
C ILE A 36 0.99 -13.92 -16.42
N PRO A 37 1.68 -14.99 -16.83
CA PRO A 37 1.45 -15.78 -18.05
C PRO A 37 0.10 -16.52 -18.02
N PRO A 38 -0.44 -16.96 -19.19
CA PRO A 38 -1.69 -17.69 -19.25
C PRO A 38 -1.69 -18.94 -18.36
N ARG A 39 -2.83 -19.20 -17.70
CA ARG A 39 -3.06 -20.40 -16.87
C ARG A 39 -4.26 -21.19 -17.40
N PRO A 40 -4.31 -22.53 -17.24
CA PRO A 40 -5.44 -23.34 -17.68
C PRO A 40 -6.77 -22.93 -17.02
N THR A 41 -6.71 -22.58 -15.74
CA THR A 41 -7.80 -21.95 -15.00
C THR A 41 -7.30 -20.58 -14.57
N PRO A 42 -7.96 -19.48 -14.98
CA PRO A 42 -7.62 -18.17 -14.47
C PRO A 42 -7.83 -18.13 -12.95
N VAL A 43 -6.86 -17.60 -12.23
CA VAL A 43 -6.91 -17.49 -10.76
C VAL A 43 -6.46 -16.11 -10.37
N TYR A 44 -7.20 -15.51 -9.46
CA TYR A 44 -6.87 -14.28 -8.77
C TYR A 44 -6.88 -14.57 -7.26
N GLU A 45 -5.82 -14.21 -6.55
CA GLU A 45 -5.73 -14.41 -5.09
C GLU A 45 -6.55 -13.34 -4.33
N GLY A 46 -7.86 -13.33 -4.59
CA GLY A 46 -8.83 -12.43 -3.96
C GLY A 46 -9.50 -13.02 -2.72
N LEU A 47 -10.37 -12.22 -2.13
CA LEU A 47 -11.19 -12.58 -0.98
C LEU A 47 -12.33 -13.53 -1.37
N GLU A 48 -12.71 -14.38 -0.43
CA GLU A 48 -13.80 -15.34 -0.53
C GLU A 48 -14.65 -15.24 0.74
N SER A 49 -15.97 -15.13 0.58
CA SER A 49 -16.88 -14.97 1.72
C SER A 49 -16.80 -16.16 2.67
N GLY A 50 -16.66 -15.88 3.97
CA GLY A 50 -16.61 -16.89 5.03
C GLY A 50 -15.27 -17.64 5.18
N LYS A 51 -14.29 -17.39 4.31
CA LYS A 51 -12.98 -18.07 4.33
C LYS A 51 -11.99 -17.43 5.31
N TYR A 52 -11.94 -16.09 5.33
CA TYR A 52 -10.94 -15.33 6.08
C TYR A 52 -11.55 -14.69 7.33
N PHE A 53 -10.89 -14.83 8.47
CA PHE A 53 -11.38 -14.28 9.74
C PHE A 53 -10.24 -14.07 10.74
N ASN A 54 -10.50 -13.25 11.75
CA ASN A 54 -9.71 -13.18 12.98
C ASN A 54 -10.58 -13.51 14.18
N ALA A 55 -9.98 -14.05 15.24
CA ALA A 55 -10.69 -14.28 16.49
C ALA A 55 -11.04 -12.94 17.15
N ARG A 56 -12.23 -12.84 17.77
CA ARG A 56 -12.68 -11.62 18.43
C ARG A 56 -11.84 -11.25 19.66
N GLY A 57 -11.19 -12.23 20.28
CA GLY A 57 -10.27 -12.01 21.41
C GLY A 57 -10.94 -11.67 22.75
N ASP A 58 -12.28 -11.69 22.82
CA ASP A 58 -13.08 -11.37 24.02
C ASP A 58 -13.41 -12.61 24.88
N GLY A 59 -12.77 -13.75 24.61
CA GLY A 59 -13.02 -15.03 25.28
C GLY A 59 -14.30 -15.76 24.85
N SER A 60 -15.14 -15.16 23.99
CA SER A 60 -16.39 -15.79 23.52
C SER A 60 -16.17 -16.93 22.51
N GLY A 61 -14.98 -17.02 21.93
CA GLY A 61 -14.70 -17.90 20.78
C GLY A 61 -15.30 -17.40 19.46
N ALA A 62 -15.96 -16.24 19.44
CA ALA A 62 -16.49 -15.65 18.22
C ALA A 62 -15.37 -15.22 17.27
N ARG A 63 -15.70 -15.19 15.97
CA ARG A 63 -14.82 -14.71 14.90
C ARG A 63 -15.41 -13.46 14.25
N VAL A 64 -14.52 -12.62 13.72
CA VAL A 64 -14.87 -11.51 12.83
C VAL A 64 -14.36 -11.88 11.44
N GLU A 65 -15.29 -12.07 10.51
CA GLU A 65 -14.99 -12.43 9.13
C GLU A 65 -14.59 -11.21 8.32
N VAL A 66 -13.77 -11.42 7.29
CA VAL A 66 -13.53 -10.39 6.29
C VAL A 66 -14.83 -10.11 5.54
N ALA A 67 -15.21 -8.83 5.46
CA ALA A 67 -16.46 -8.40 4.84
C ALA A 67 -16.28 -7.24 3.87
N ARG A 68 -17.25 -7.04 2.98
CA ARG A 68 -17.35 -5.80 2.20
C ARG A 68 -17.69 -4.64 3.14
N ALA A 69 -16.96 -3.56 3.00
CA ALA A 69 -17.16 -2.31 3.73
C ALA A 69 -18.59 -1.80 3.60
N THR A 70 -19.20 -1.43 4.72
CA THR A 70 -20.54 -0.83 4.71
C THR A 70 -20.48 0.67 4.37
N THR A 71 -21.56 1.25 3.85
CA THR A 71 -21.60 2.68 3.47
C THR A 71 -21.72 3.64 4.66
N GLY A 72 -21.85 3.14 5.90
CA GLY A 72 -21.98 3.93 7.11
C GLY A 72 -20.97 3.48 8.15
N TRP A 73 -19.82 4.15 8.20
CA TRP A 73 -18.76 3.82 9.15
C TRP A 73 -18.79 4.79 10.33
N PRO A 74 -19.30 4.40 11.51
CA PRO A 74 -19.08 5.19 12.72
C PRO A 74 -17.59 5.12 13.12
N PRO A 75 -16.96 6.19 13.65
CA PRO A 75 -17.48 7.51 13.94
C PRO A 75 -17.29 8.54 12.81
N VAL A 76 -16.65 8.17 11.70
CA VAL A 76 -16.27 9.10 10.62
C VAL A 76 -17.16 8.91 9.40
N ASN A 77 -17.98 9.90 9.07
CA ASN A 77 -18.83 9.93 7.87
C ASN A 77 -18.04 9.97 6.53
N ASN A 78 -16.73 9.71 6.56
CA ASN A 78 -15.90 9.58 5.38
C ASN A 78 -15.47 8.11 5.22
N PRO A 79 -16.13 7.33 4.34
CA PRO A 79 -15.82 5.92 4.15
C PRO A 79 -14.39 5.69 3.64
N PHE A 80 -13.72 6.70 3.08
CA PHE A 80 -12.35 6.60 2.57
C PHE A 80 -11.27 6.67 3.65
N MET A 81 -11.63 6.98 4.89
CA MET A 81 -10.71 7.13 6.03
C MET A 81 -10.77 5.95 7.02
N VAL A 82 -11.37 4.84 6.63
CA VAL A 82 -11.64 3.70 7.53
C VAL A 82 -10.72 2.53 7.17
N PRO A 83 -10.16 1.79 8.15
CA PRO A 83 -10.26 1.96 9.61
C PRO A 83 -9.75 3.30 10.15
N THR A 84 -10.40 3.79 11.22
CA THR A 84 -10.02 4.99 11.97
C THR A 84 -10.07 4.72 13.49
N PRO A 85 -9.01 4.97 14.27
CA PRO A 85 -7.70 5.51 13.88
C PRO A 85 -6.97 4.63 12.86
N GLU A 86 -5.88 5.12 12.27
CA GLU A 86 -5.10 4.31 11.34
C GLU A 86 -4.52 3.07 12.05
N PRO A 87 -4.43 1.91 11.37
CA PRO A 87 -3.83 0.71 11.96
C PRO A 87 -2.36 0.92 12.32
N GLY A 88 -1.89 0.18 13.32
CA GLY A 88 -0.47 0.14 13.65
C GLY A 88 0.35 -0.36 12.47
N GLU A 89 1.34 0.42 12.08
CA GLU A 89 2.21 0.12 10.92
C GLU A 89 3.67 -0.10 11.32
N GLN A 90 4.01 0.00 12.60
CA GLN A 90 5.35 -0.32 13.09
C GLN A 90 5.67 -1.80 12.84
N PHE A 91 6.95 -2.12 12.68
CA PHE A 91 7.44 -3.48 12.45
C PHE A 91 6.88 -4.48 13.48
N GLU A 92 6.78 -4.08 14.74
CA GLU A 92 6.24 -4.87 15.85
C GLU A 92 4.74 -5.13 15.69
N ASN A 93 3.98 -4.12 15.24
CA ASN A 93 2.55 -4.26 14.95
C ASN A 93 2.33 -5.20 13.76
N ILE A 94 3.02 -4.98 12.65
CA ILE A 94 2.87 -5.82 11.45
C ILE A 94 3.31 -7.26 11.75
N THR A 95 4.34 -7.46 12.56
CA THR A 95 4.74 -8.79 13.06
C THR A 95 3.60 -9.45 13.85
N ARG A 96 2.98 -8.72 14.80
CA ARG A 96 1.82 -9.22 15.53
C ARG A 96 0.66 -9.57 14.61
N GLN A 97 0.38 -8.73 13.62
CA GLN A 97 -0.71 -8.94 12.66
C GLN A 97 -0.52 -10.23 11.84
N ILE A 98 0.69 -10.44 11.30
CA ILE A 98 1.04 -11.59 10.44
C ILE A 98 1.10 -12.91 11.22
N PHE A 99 1.66 -12.90 12.44
CA PHE A 99 1.93 -14.13 13.19
C PHE A 99 0.94 -14.41 14.33
N GLY A 100 0.12 -13.43 14.71
CA GLY A 100 -0.70 -13.48 15.91
C GLY A 100 0.10 -13.40 17.21
N ALA A 101 1.39 -13.04 17.14
CA ALA A 101 2.31 -13.02 18.27
C ALA A 101 3.29 -11.84 18.13
N ALA A 102 3.62 -11.17 19.23
CA ALA A 102 4.59 -10.08 19.24
C ALA A 102 6.01 -10.60 18.91
N GLU A 103 6.36 -11.78 19.42
CA GLU A 103 7.67 -12.41 19.27
C GLU A 103 7.47 -13.83 18.71
N PRO A 104 7.29 -13.99 17.39
CA PRO A 104 7.11 -15.32 16.78
C PRO A 104 8.37 -16.17 16.96
N ALA A 105 8.18 -17.47 17.23
CA ALA A 105 9.30 -18.40 17.30
C ALA A 105 9.99 -18.53 15.93
N PRO A 106 11.31 -18.84 15.88
CA PRO A 106 12.00 -19.10 14.61
C PRO A 106 11.27 -20.16 13.78
N GLY A 107 10.92 -19.82 12.53
CA GLY A 107 10.19 -20.71 11.62
C GLY A 107 8.69 -20.86 11.92
N GLN A 108 8.13 -20.09 12.85
CA GLN A 108 6.69 -20.02 13.07
C GLN A 108 5.99 -19.65 11.76
N ALA A 109 4.95 -20.40 11.39
CA ALA A 109 4.16 -20.11 10.21
C ALA A 109 3.34 -18.82 10.43
N ALA A 110 3.34 -17.94 9.43
CA ALA A 110 2.42 -16.81 9.38
C ALA A 110 0.98 -17.35 9.25
N ASN A 111 0.10 -16.89 10.14
CA ASN A 111 -1.28 -17.37 10.22
C ASN A 111 -2.31 -16.25 10.05
N MET A 112 -1.85 -15.01 9.87
CA MET A 112 -2.67 -13.82 9.61
C MET A 112 -3.74 -13.57 10.68
N SER A 113 -3.52 -14.04 11.92
CA SER A 113 -4.54 -14.07 12.97
C SER A 113 -4.58 -12.83 13.85
N GLY A 114 -3.63 -11.90 13.69
CA GLY A 114 -3.41 -10.81 14.63
C GLY A 114 -3.98 -9.45 14.24
N PHE A 115 -4.55 -9.27 13.04
CA PHE A 115 -5.03 -7.95 12.57
C PHE A 115 -6.05 -7.31 13.53
N LEU A 116 -7.07 -8.07 13.93
CA LEU A 116 -8.08 -7.56 14.85
C LEU A 116 -7.52 -7.33 16.26
N ALA A 117 -6.71 -8.26 16.75
CA ALA A 117 -6.14 -8.18 18.10
C ALA A 117 -5.19 -6.97 18.23
N ASP A 118 -4.36 -6.72 17.21
CA ASP A 118 -3.47 -5.57 17.17
C ASP A 118 -4.23 -4.25 17.07
N TYR A 119 -5.19 -4.16 16.13
CA TYR A 119 -6.00 -2.95 15.93
C TYR A 119 -6.85 -2.60 17.16
N ALA A 120 -7.35 -3.61 17.89
CA ALA A 120 -8.10 -3.40 19.13
C ALA A 120 -7.28 -2.78 20.27
N THR A 121 -5.94 -2.71 20.16
CA THR A 121 -5.11 -1.95 21.11
C THR A 121 -5.10 -0.44 20.85
N LEU A 122 -5.52 -0.02 19.65
CA LEU A 122 -5.51 1.37 19.19
C LEU A 122 -6.93 1.95 19.08
N ALA A 123 -7.87 1.15 18.61
CA ALA A 123 -9.25 1.56 18.33
C ALA A 123 -10.20 1.30 19.50
N ASP A 124 -11.32 2.03 19.51
CA ASP A 124 -12.44 1.71 20.40
C ASP A 124 -12.94 0.27 20.10
N PRO A 125 -13.13 -0.59 21.11
CA PRO A 125 -13.65 -1.94 20.91
C PRO A 125 -14.96 -2.02 20.11
N ALA A 126 -15.79 -0.98 20.15
CA ALA A 126 -17.04 -0.90 19.38
C ALA A 126 -16.81 -0.80 17.86
N ILE A 127 -15.63 -0.33 17.43
CA ILE A 127 -15.27 -0.13 16.02
C ILE A 127 -14.07 -0.99 15.58
N ALA A 128 -13.42 -1.74 16.47
CA ALA A 128 -12.25 -2.54 16.12
C ALA A 128 -12.50 -3.52 14.96
N ALA A 129 -13.72 -4.03 14.79
CA ALA A 129 -14.09 -4.92 13.68
C ALA A 129 -13.92 -4.29 12.28
N GLN A 130 -13.74 -2.96 12.19
CA GLN A 130 -13.54 -2.27 10.91
C GLN A 130 -12.25 -2.67 10.19
N ILE A 131 -11.22 -3.11 10.91
CA ILE A 131 -9.97 -3.60 10.30
C ILE A 131 -10.19 -4.80 9.38
N MET A 132 -11.27 -5.56 9.63
CA MET A 132 -11.64 -6.74 8.84
C MET A 132 -12.55 -6.39 7.64
N GLN A 133 -12.77 -5.11 7.34
CA GLN A 133 -13.64 -4.70 6.26
C GLN A 133 -12.83 -4.14 5.08
N CYS A 134 -13.22 -4.52 3.87
CA CYS A 134 -12.53 -4.18 2.61
C CYS A 134 -13.49 -3.55 1.61
N TYR A 135 -13.04 -2.58 0.81
CA TYR A 135 -13.89 -1.88 -0.15
C TYR A 135 -14.46 -2.83 -1.21
N SER A 136 -15.72 -2.62 -1.55
CA SER A 136 -16.31 -3.22 -2.74
C SER A 136 -15.82 -2.50 -4.01
N PRO A 137 -15.86 -3.15 -5.18
CA PRO A 137 -15.46 -2.51 -6.43
C PRO A 137 -16.22 -1.22 -6.74
N GLU A 138 -17.47 -1.11 -6.27
CA GLU A 138 -18.34 0.06 -6.45
C GLU A 138 -17.93 1.24 -5.55
N GLN A 139 -17.27 0.97 -4.42
CA GLN A 139 -16.77 2.01 -3.51
C GLN A 139 -15.45 2.61 -3.98
N VAL A 140 -14.64 1.85 -4.73
CA VAL A 140 -13.37 2.30 -5.33
C VAL A 140 -13.41 2.15 -6.86
N PRO A 141 -14.35 2.84 -7.55
CA PRO A 141 -14.66 2.55 -8.96
C PRO A 141 -13.50 2.87 -9.91
N VAL A 142 -12.72 3.92 -9.64
CA VAL A 142 -11.56 4.28 -10.47
C VAL A 142 -10.49 3.19 -10.42
N ILE A 143 -10.09 2.78 -9.21
CA ILE A 143 -9.09 1.73 -9.01
C ILE A 143 -9.58 0.41 -9.59
N SER A 144 -10.84 0.05 -9.34
CA SER A 144 -11.44 -1.18 -9.88
C SER A 144 -11.54 -1.19 -11.40
N HIS A 145 -11.84 -0.04 -12.00
CA HIS A 145 -11.90 0.09 -13.45
C HIS A 145 -10.50 -0.07 -14.07
N LEU A 146 -9.48 0.58 -13.50
CA LEU A 146 -8.09 0.39 -13.94
C LEU A 146 -7.66 -1.07 -13.79
N ALA A 147 -7.93 -1.69 -12.64
CA ALA A 147 -7.58 -3.08 -12.36
C ALA A 147 -8.21 -4.09 -13.33
N ARG A 148 -9.41 -3.81 -13.86
CA ARG A 148 -10.09 -4.68 -14.84
C ARG A 148 -9.61 -4.48 -16.27
N ASN A 149 -9.05 -3.31 -16.59
CA ASN A 149 -8.64 -2.95 -17.95
C ASN A 149 -7.12 -2.97 -18.17
N PHE A 150 -6.35 -3.09 -17.09
CA PHE A 150 -4.89 -3.16 -17.10
C PHE A 150 -4.40 -4.34 -16.24
N ALA A 151 -3.08 -4.47 -16.10
CA ALA A 151 -2.48 -5.55 -15.32
C ALA A 151 -2.49 -5.23 -13.82
N VAL A 152 -2.78 -6.24 -13.01
CA VAL A 152 -2.62 -6.25 -11.56
C VAL A 152 -1.69 -7.40 -11.17
N CYS A 153 -0.74 -7.13 -10.27
CA CYS A 153 0.06 -8.15 -9.61
C CYS A 153 -0.61 -8.51 -8.28
N ASP A 154 -1.23 -9.69 -8.20
CA ASP A 154 -1.86 -10.21 -6.96
C ASP A 154 -0.86 -10.85 -5.98
N HIS A 155 0.42 -10.89 -6.36
CA HIS A 155 1.55 -11.31 -5.52
C HIS A 155 2.62 -10.21 -5.46
N TRP A 156 2.20 -8.96 -5.26
CA TRP A 156 3.09 -7.83 -5.03
C TRP A 156 3.13 -7.49 -3.55
N PHE A 157 4.29 -7.69 -2.92
CA PHE A 157 4.48 -7.46 -1.49
C PHE A 157 5.35 -6.23 -1.25
N ALA A 158 5.13 -5.57 -0.10
CA ALA A 158 6.10 -4.63 0.43
C ALA A 158 7.44 -5.35 0.66
N SER A 159 8.55 -4.65 0.47
CA SER A 159 9.89 -5.24 0.61
C SER A 159 10.20 -5.70 2.03
N ALA A 160 9.63 -5.02 3.02
CA ALA A 160 9.68 -5.42 4.42
C ALA A 160 8.36 -5.09 5.14
N PRO A 161 7.99 -5.85 6.20
CA PRO A 161 6.82 -5.59 7.02
C PRO A 161 7.05 -4.39 7.95
N CYS A 162 7.15 -3.20 7.37
CA CYS A 162 7.57 -1.96 8.01
C CYS A 162 6.78 -0.75 7.51
N GLN A 163 7.00 0.39 8.14
CA GLN A 163 6.29 1.64 7.87
C GLN A 163 6.62 2.28 6.50
N THR A 164 5.95 3.40 6.21
CA THR A 164 6.08 4.20 4.98
C THR A 164 7.53 4.55 4.60
N TRP A 165 8.37 5.01 5.54
CA TRP A 165 9.72 5.51 5.22
C TRP A 165 10.67 4.40 4.75
N PRO A 166 10.85 3.30 5.50
CA PRO A 166 11.65 2.17 5.02
C PRO A 166 11.16 1.59 3.69
N ASN A 167 9.85 1.40 3.52
CA ASN A 167 9.30 0.85 2.27
C ASN A 167 9.44 1.82 1.09
N ARG A 168 9.34 3.14 1.30
CA ARG A 168 9.66 4.14 0.27
C ARG A 168 11.14 4.09 -0.12
N SER A 169 12.02 3.89 0.86
CA SER A 169 13.44 3.68 0.63
C SER A 169 13.72 2.44 -0.19
N PHE A 170 13.05 1.31 0.09
CA PHE A 170 13.15 0.13 -0.77
C PHE A 170 12.72 0.40 -2.23
N VAL A 171 11.66 1.18 -2.45
CA VAL A 171 11.23 1.50 -3.83
C VAL A 171 12.26 2.36 -4.56
N HIS A 172 12.90 3.30 -3.87
CA HIS A 172 13.85 4.22 -4.49
C HIS A 172 15.29 3.67 -4.57
N CYS A 173 15.69 2.82 -3.64
CA CYS A 173 17.09 2.45 -3.42
C CYS A 173 17.33 0.93 -3.39
N GLY A 174 16.27 0.11 -3.33
CA GLY A 174 16.39 -1.34 -3.12
C GLY A 174 16.84 -1.74 -1.71
N SER A 175 16.87 -0.79 -0.76
CA SER A 175 17.28 -0.98 0.64
C SER A 175 16.54 0.02 1.53
N SER A 176 16.36 -0.29 2.81
CA SER A 176 15.92 0.68 3.84
C SER A 176 17.06 1.27 4.66
N ASP A 177 18.31 1.03 4.26
CA ASP A 177 19.52 1.42 5.00
C ASP A 177 19.57 0.86 6.45
N GLY A 178 18.91 -0.29 6.67
CA GLY A 178 18.84 -0.93 7.98
C GLY A 178 17.71 -0.42 8.89
N TYR A 179 16.95 0.59 8.47
CA TYR A 179 15.80 1.09 9.23
C TYR A 179 14.58 0.19 9.04
N ILE A 180 13.85 -0.06 10.12
CA ILE A 180 12.64 -0.91 10.15
C ILE A 180 11.37 -0.15 10.53
N ASN A 181 11.51 1.08 11.03
CA ASN A 181 10.42 1.98 11.40
C ASN A 181 10.73 3.39 10.87
N ASN A 182 9.74 4.28 10.84
CA ASN A 182 9.94 5.67 10.44
C ASN A 182 10.87 6.36 11.44
N ASP A 183 11.93 7.01 10.96
CA ASP A 183 12.81 7.87 11.75
C ASP A 183 12.88 9.26 11.10
N ILE A 184 12.32 10.26 11.78
CA ILE A 184 12.22 11.62 11.25
C ILE A 184 13.48 12.47 11.50
N TYR A 185 14.46 11.96 12.24
CA TYR A 185 15.66 12.72 12.61
C TYR A 185 16.83 12.50 11.65
N GLU A 186 16.89 11.34 11.01
CA GLU A 186 18.02 10.95 10.16
C GLU A 186 17.57 10.72 8.72
N PRO A 187 17.96 11.58 7.77
CA PRO A 187 17.76 11.29 6.35
C PRO A 187 18.66 10.12 5.93
N TYR A 188 18.18 9.35 4.95
CA TYR A 188 18.94 8.27 4.34
C TYR A 188 20.08 8.82 3.49
N GLY A 189 21.32 8.43 3.83
CA GLY A 189 22.55 8.79 3.12
C GLY A 189 22.93 7.84 1.99
N ILE A 190 21.93 7.26 1.31
CA ILE A 190 22.13 6.29 0.22
C ILE A 190 21.62 6.83 -1.11
N ASP A 191 22.27 6.41 -2.19
CA ASP A 191 21.86 6.81 -3.54
C ASP A 191 20.53 6.15 -3.95
N THR A 192 19.67 6.97 -4.55
CA THR A 192 18.39 6.54 -5.10
C THR A 192 18.49 6.28 -6.59
N ILE A 193 17.45 5.69 -7.18
CA ILE A 193 17.27 5.62 -8.64
C ILE A 193 17.38 7.00 -9.31
N PHE A 194 17.01 8.08 -8.64
CA PHE A 194 17.10 9.43 -9.20
C PHE A 194 18.55 9.92 -9.33
N ASN A 195 19.44 9.50 -8.42
CA ASN A 195 20.88 9.75 -8.54
C ASN A 195 21.42 9.05 -9.80
N VAL A 196 21.03 7.79 -10.02
CA VAL A 196 21.42 7.03 -11.21
C VAL A 196 20.87 7.67 -12.49
N LEU A 197 19.59 8.05 -12.52
CA LEU A 197 18.99 8.73 -13.67
C LEU A 197 19.69 10.05 -13.98
N GLN A 198 20.04 10.81 -12.93
CA GLN A 198 20.79 12.05 -13.06
C GLN A 198 22.18 11.83 -13.70
N GLU A 199 22.93 10.82 -13.23
CA GLU A 199 24.26 10.49 -13.76
C GLU A 199 24.21 10.00 -15.20
N GLN A 200 23.15 9.29 -15.58
CA GLN A 200 22.93 8.82 -16.94
C GLN A 200 22.34 9.90 -17.87
N GLY A 201 22.06 11.10 -17.36
CA GLY A 201 21.44 12.17 -18.15
C GLY A 201 20.00 11.88 -18.56
N ILE A 202 19.30 11.01 -17.84
CA ILE A 202 17.89 10.67 -18.07
C ILE A 202 17.01 11.63 -17.27
N SER A 203 16.04 12.25 -17.95
CA SER A 203 15.10 13.16 -17.30
C SER A 203 14.24 12.44 -16.27
N TRP A 204 14.10 13.05 -15.09
CA TRP A 204 13.24 12.55 -14.02
C TRP A 204 12.59 13.72 -13.27
N GLY A 205 11.51 13.42 -12.55
CA GLY A 205 10.87 14.39 -11.67
C GLY A 205 10.01 13.70 -10.62
N VAL A 206 9.91 14.35 -9.45
CA VAL A 206 9.01 13.97 -8.38
C VAL A 206 7.95 15.08 -8.28
N PHE A 207 6.69 14.70 -8.42
CA PHE A 207 5.57 15.63 -8.49
C PHE A 207 4.65 15.43 -7.28
N SER A 208 4.43 16.48 -6.51
CA SER A 208 3.59 16.43 -5.31
C SER A 208 3.04 17.80 -4.94
N ASP A 209 1.81 17.83 -4.44
CA ASP A 209 1.19 19.03 -3.86
C ASP A 209 0.94 18.79 -2.36
N THR A 210 1.97 19.02 -1.56
CA THR A 210 1.90 19.02 -0.10
C THR A 210 1.93 20.46 0.40
N ILE A 211 1.00 20.82 1.29
CA ILE A 211 0.81 22.23 1.71
C ILE A 211 1.94 22.70 2.66
N TYR A 212 2.43 21.81 3.52
CA TYR A 212 3.26 22.19 4.67
C TYR A 212 4.68 21.63 4.65
N THR A 213 4.97 20.69 3.76
CA THR A 213 6.26 20.00 3.70
C THR A 213 6.68 19.84 2.24
N PRO A 214 7.98 19.81 1.93
CA PRO A 214 8.45 19.29 0.65
C PRO A 214 8.03 17.82 0.47
N ALA A 215 8.11 17.31 -0.76
CA ALA A 215 7.87 15.90 -1.05
C ALA A 215 8.61 14.98 -0.07
N LEU A 216 7.96 13.92 0.42
CA LEU A 216 8.59 12.95 1.34
C LEU A 216 9.89 12.38 0.77
N THR A 217 9.91 12.07 -0.53
CA THR A 217 11.11 11.63 -1.24
C THR A 217 12.24 12.66 -1.20
N ARG A 218 11.96 13.97 -1.13
CA ARG A 218 13.01 14.99 -1.00
C ARG A 218 13.57 15.01 0.42
N ILE A 219 12.69 15.04 1.43
CA ILE A 219 13.14 15.21 2.82
C ILE A 219 13.88 13.98 3.35
N GLN A 220 13.53 12.79 2.86
CA GLN A 220 14.09 11.53 3.32
C GLN A 220 15.50 11.23 2.80
N PHE A 221 15.92 11.82 1.67
CA PHE A 221 17.20 11.49 1.02
C PHE A 221 18.04 12.74 0.83
N ASP A 222 19.10 12.90 1.61
CA ASP A 222 19.94 14.10 1.61
C ASP A 222 20.67 14.33 0.27
N HIS A 223 21.04 13.24 -0.41
CA HIS A 223 21.65 13.27 -1.74
C HIS A 223 20.74 13.90 -2.81
N LEU A 224 19.43 14.01 -2.55
CA LEU A 224 18.46 14.64 -3.46
C LEU A 224 18.26 16.13 -3.21
N TRP A 225 18.76 16.70 -2.11
CA TRP A 225 18.52 18.10 -1.76
C TRP A 225 19.11 19.09 -2.77
N ARG A 226 20.17 18.67 -3.48
CA ARG A 226 20.81 19.41 -4.57
C ARG A 226 20.01 19.45 -5.88
N PHE A 227 18.97 18.62 -6.03
CA PHE A 227 18.17 18.48 -7.26
C PHE A 227 16.83 19.19 -7.16
N GLU A 228 16.78 20.38 -6.56
CA GLU A 228 15.54 21.11 -6.33
C GLU A 228 14.67 21.28 -7.59
N GLY A 229 15.29 21.51 -8.76
CA GLY A 229 14.58 21.66 -10.03
C GLY A 229 13.80 20.43 -10.50
N ASN A 230 14.04 19.25 -9.92
CA ASN A 230 13.33 18.01 -10.24
C ASN A 230 12.13 17.75 -9.33
N PHE A 231 11.94 18.53 -8.26
CA PHE A 231 10.77 18.46 -7.39
C PHE A 231 9.78 19.55 -7.77
N LYS A 232 8.58 19.13 -8.21
CA LYS A 232 7.62 19.97 -8.92
C LYS A 232 6.21 19.80 -8.37
N SER A 233 5.33 20.76 -8.64
CA SER A 233 3.91 20.64 -8.29
C SER A 233 3.19 19.63 -9.20
N PHE A 234 2.05 19.13 -8.74
CA PHE A 234 1.19 18.30 -9.57
C PHE A 234 0.61 19.08 -10.76
N GLU A 235 0.37 20.39 -10.62
CA GLU A 235 -0.01 21.24 -11.76
C GLU A 235 1.06 21.21 -12.87
N GLN A 236 2.34 21.24 -12.51
CA GLN A 236 3.43 21.12 -13.48
C GLN A 236 3.45 19.74 -14.15
N PHE A 237 3.13 18.66 -13.43
CA PHE A 237 2.93 17.34 -14.04
C PHE A 237 1.80 17.37 -15.07
N GLN A 238 0.66 17.96 -14.73
CA GLN A 238 -0.47 18.07 -15.66
C GLN A 238 -0.15 18.93 -16.89
N ALA A 239 0.69 19.96 -16.74
CA ALA A 239 1.18 20.76 -17.85
C ALA A 239 2.07 19.92 -18.78
N LEU A 240 2.98 19.11 -18.22
CA LEU A 240 3.82 18.18 -18.99
C LEU A 240 2.98 17.14 -19.76
N CYS A 241 1.95 16.56 -19.13
CA CYS A 241 1.06 15.61 -19.80
C CYS A 241 0.27 16.21 -20.98
N ARG A 242 0.10 17.54 -21.00
CA ARG A 242 -0.58 18.27 -22.08
C ARG A 242 0.39 18.75 -23.16
N ALA A 243 1.69 18.73 -22.89
CA ALA A 243 2.70 19.18 -23.82
C ALA A 243 2.91 18.16 -24.95
N PRO A 244 3.42 18.57 -26.13
CA PRO A 244 3.84 17.63 -27.16
C PRO A 244 4.87 16.64 -26.60
N ALA A 245 4.88 15.40 -27.11
CA ALA A 245 5.68 14.28 -26.57
C ALA A 245 7.22 14.49 -26.47
N ASN A 246 7.75 15.63 -26.97
CA ASN A 246 9.18 15.97 -27.00
C ASN A 246 9.49 17.33 -26.35
N ALA A 247 8.59 17.87 -25.52
CA ALA A 247 8.73 19.17 -24.87
C ALA A 247 9.36 19.09 -23.47
#